data_AF-A0A6B3I819-F1
#
_entry.id   AF-A0A6B3I819-F1
#
_cell.length_a   1.000
_cell.length_b   1.000
_cell.length_c   1.000
_cell.angle_alpha   90.00
_cell.angle_beta   90.00
_cell.angle_gamma   90.00
#
_symmetry.space_group_name_H-M   'P 1'
#
loop_
_entity.id
_entity.type
_entity.pdbx_description
1 polymer ?
#
loop_
_entity_poly.entity_id
_entity_poly.type
_entity_poly.pdbx_seq_one_letter_code
_entity_poly.pdbx_strand_id
1 'polypeptide(L)'
;HFQGRPPSDPGTEHLWSCSYYRLEDAHGHVFGVCEDAFDISDRYRAQQRLALLVEVGRRIGTVLDVVTTAEEIAEVTVPEFASAVRVDIARVTVMSGELPASGSSAAMDLLRVGEHTVDPGMA
;
A
#
# COMPACT_ATOMS: atom_id res chain seq x y z
N HIS A 1 14.97 -11.14 5.24
CA HIS A 1 13.83 -11.67 4.47
C HIS A 1 14.29 -11.92 3.05
N PHE A 2 13.78 -12.96 2.40
CA PHE A 2 14.08 -13.31 1.02
C PHE A 2 12.80 -13.23 0.18
N GLN A 3 12.88 -12.74 -1.05
CA GLN A 3 11.76 -12.71 -1.99
C GLN A 3 11.93 -13.79 -3.04
N GLY A 4 10.88 -14.55 -3.30
CA GLY A 4 10.92 -15.61 -4.30
C GLY A 4 9.53 -16.06 -4.73
N ARG A 5 9.47 -16.68 -5.91
CA ARG A 5 8.26 -17.30 -6.45
C ARG A 5 8.35 -18.80 -6.24
N PRO A 6 7.61 -19.38 -5.29
CA PRO A 6 7.70 -20.80 -5.03
C PRO A 6 7.14 -21.60 -6.22
N PRO A 7 7.65 -22.81 -6.52
CA PRO A 7 7.12 -23.63 -7.60
C PRO A 7 5.63 -23.96 -7.48
N SER A 8 5.07 -23.93 -6.26
CA SER A 8 3.65 -24.12 -5.98
C SER A 8 2.78 -22.90 -6.30
N ASP A 9 3.35 -21.69 -6.32
CA ASP A 9 2.70 -20.45 -6.75
C ASP A 9 3.69 -19.57 -7.52
N PRO A 10 3.99 -19.91 -8.78
CA PRO A 10 5.00 -19.21 -9.57
C PRO A 10 4.53 -17.83 -10.07
N GLY A 11 3.23 -17.51 -9.92
CA GLY A 11 2.65 -16.24 -10.35
C GLY A 11 2.79 -15.13 -9.31
N THR A 12 2.96 -15.49 -8.04
CA THR A 12 3.00 -14.54 -6.92
C THR A 12 4.41 -14.43 -6.37
N GLU A 13 4.81 -13.21 -6.01
CA GLU A 13 6.03 -13.00 -5.23
C GLU A 13 5.73 -13.16 -3.73
N HIS A 14 6.50 -14.01 -3.08
CA HIS A 14 6.38 -14.31 -1.65
C HIS A 14 7.57 -13.76 -0.87
N LEU A 15 7.30 -13.27 0.33
CA LEU A 15 8.29 -12.79 1.28
C LEU A 15 8.51 -13.85 2.36
N TRP A 16 9.74 -14.32 2.49
CA TRP A 16 10.14 -15.37 3.43
C TRP A 16 10.96 -14.79 4.58
N SER A 17 10.66 -15.22 5.79
CA SER A 17 11.51 -15.04 6.96
C SER A 17 12.28 -16.32 7.20
N CYS A 18 13.61 -16.23 7.15
CA CYS A 18 14.51 -17.38 7.35
C CYS A 18 15.33 -17.18 8.62
N SER A 19 15.40 -18.21 9.44
CA SER A 19 16.32 -18.30 10.58
C SER A 19 17.26 -19.47 10.38
N TYR A 20 18.56 -19.22 10.54
CA TYR A 20 19.60 -20.23 10.38
C TYR A 20 20.23 -20.51 11.74
N TYR A 21 20.31 -21.79 12.09
CA TYR A 21 20.91 -22.24 13.33
C TYR A 21 21.98 -23.27 13.03
N ARG A 22 23.08 -23.16 13.76
CA ARG A 22 24.15 -24.15 13.68
C ARG A 22 23.74 -25.40 14.45
N LEU A 23 23.96 -26.56 13.84
CA LEU A 23 23.77 -27.84 14.50
C LEU A 23 25.11 -28.33 15.05
N GLU A 24 25.16 -28.47 16.36
CA GLU A 24 26.33 -28.94 17.11
C GLU A 24 25.97 -30.21 17.87
N ASP A 25 26.91 -31.15 17.93
CA ASP A 25 26.77 -32.32 18.80
C ASP A 25 27.06 -31.97 20.27
N ALA A 26 26.92 -32.95 21.17
CA ALA A 26 27.16 -32.75 22.61
C ALA A 26 28.61 -32.33 22.96
N HIS A 27 29.54 -32.46 22.01
CA HIS A 27 30.95 -32.10 22.16
C HIS A 27 31.28 -30.77 21.47
N GLY A 28 30.28 -30.05 20.94
CA GLY A 28 30.45 -28.77 20.24
C GLY A 28 30.96 -28.91 18.81
N HIS A 29 30.94 -30.12 18.23
CA HIS A 29 31.32 -30.31 16.83
C HIS A 29 30.17 -29.91 15.91
N VAL A 30 30.45 -28.97 15.00
CA VAL A 30 29.50 -28.51 13.99
C VAL A 30 29.32 -29.57 12.91
N PHE A 31 28.12 -30.14 12.82
CA PHE A 31 27.80 -31.14 11.80
C PHE A 31 26.80 -30.65 10.75
N GLY A 32 26.25 -29.44 10.90
CA GLY A 32 25.35 -28.88 9.89
C GLY A 32 24.76 -27.53 10.22
N VAL A 33 23.80 -27.14 9.37
CA VAL A 33 22.93 -25.97 9.52
C VAL A 33 21.48 -26.44 9.45
N CYS A 34 20.65 -25.90 10.32
CA CYS A 34 19.20 -26.00 10.24
C CYS A 34 18.65 -24.66 9.77
N GLU A 35 17.68 -24.70 8.86
CA GLU A 35 16.93 -23.54 8.41
C GLU A 35 15.46 -23.73 8.77
N ASP A 36 14.87 -22.72 9.40
CA ASP A 36 13.44 -22.53 9.44
C ASP A 36 13.07 -21.40 8.48
N ALA A 37 12.19 -21.67 7.52
CA ALA A 37 11.69 -20.68 6.57
C ALA A 37 10.16 -20.60 6.66
N PHE A 38 9.66 -19.39 6.89
CA PHE A 38 8.21 -19.11 6.97
C PHE A 38 7.81 -18.11 5.91
N ASP A 39 6.74 -18.42 5.19
CA ASP A 39 6.06 -17.46 4.34
C ASP A 39 5.36 -16.42 5.22
N ILE A 40 5.78 -15.16 5.09
CA ILE A 40 5.22 -14.03 5.84
C ILE A 40 4.47 -13.06 4.92
N SER A 41 4.20 -13.43 3.68
CA SER A 41 3.59 -12.56 2.66
C SER A 41 2.27 -11.96 3.14
N ASP A 42 1.36 -12.79 3.65
CA ASP A 42 0.05 -12.33 4.10
C ASP A 42 0.14 -11.40 5.32
N ARG A 43 0.98 -11.76 6.30
CA ARG A 43 1.22 -10.92 7.48
C ARG A 43 1.81 -9.57 7.08
N TYR A 44 2.78 -9.59 6.17
CA TYR A 44 3.44 -8.38 5.69
C TYR A 44 2.47 -7.47 4.91
N ARG A 45 1.67 -8.02 4.00
CA ARG A 45 0.64 -7.28 3.25
C ARG A 45 -0.41 -6.66 4.18
N ALA A 46 -0.85 -7.40 5.20
CA ALA A 46 -1.77 -6.87 6.20
C ALA A 46 -1.15 -5.71 6.99
N GLN A 47 0.13 -5.81 7.38
CA GLN A 47 0.85 -4.75 8.07
C GLN A 47 1.04 -3.51 7.19
N GLN A 48 1.37 -3.67 5.90
CA GLN A 48 1.44 -2.55 4.96
C GLN A 48 0.10 -1.83 4.81
N ARG A 49 -1.00 -2.59 4.66
CA ARG A 49 -2.33 -2.00 4.57
C ARG A 49 -2.70 -1.19 5.82
N LEU A 50 -2.37 -1.70 7.01
CA LEU A 50 -2.61 -0.97 8.26
C LEU A 50 -1.73 0.28 8.35
N ALA A 51 -0.45 0.19 7.99
CA ALA A 51 0.46 1.33 7.99
C ALA A 51 -0.03 2.45 7.06
N LEU A 52 -0.51 2.09 5.87
CA LEU A 52 -1.11 3.03 4.92
C LEU A 52 -2.37 3.70 5.51
N LEU A 53 -3.26 2.94 6.15
CA LEU A 53 -4.43 3.51 6.83
C LEU A 53 -4.06 4.48 7.95
N VAL A 54 -3.01 4.17 8.71
CA VAL A 54 -2.49 5.05 9.77
C VAL A 54 -1.91 6.33 9.18
N GLU A 55 -1.13 6.25 8.10
CA GLU A 55 -0.57 7.42 7.44
C GLU A 55 -1.66 8.30 6.82
N VAL A 56 -2.64 7.69 6.13
CA VAL A 56 -3.84 8.36 5.63
C VAL A 56 -4.54 9.09 6.77
N GLY A 57 -4.86 8.42 7.87
CA GLY A 57 -5.57 9.03 9.00
C GLY A 57 -4.80 10.16 9.70
N ARG A 58 -3.48 10.24 9.51
CA ARG A 58 -2.64 11.31 10.06
C ARG A 58 -2.60 12.56 9.17
N ARG A 59 -2.64 12.38 7.85
CA ARG A 59 -2.57 13.49 6.85
C ARG A 59 -3.95 14.04 6.51
N ILE A 60 -4.88 13.14 6.18
CA ILE A 60 -6.17 13.48 5.58
C ILE A 60 -7.15 14.01 6.64
N GLY A 61 -7.84 15.11 6.29
CA GLY A 61 -8.89 15.71 7.13
C GLY A 61 -8.37 16.66 8.21
N THR A 62 -7.08 17.03 8.16
CA THR A 62 -6.51 18.08 9.01
C THR A 62 -6.92 19.49 8.56
N VAL A 63 -7.36 19.63 7.31
CA VAL A 63 -7.82 20.88 6.70
C VAL A 63 -9.19 20.66 6.04
N LEU A 64 -10.11 21.62 6.18
CA LEU A 64 -11.41 21.60 5.48
C LEU A 64 -11.26 22.11 4.04
N ASP A 65 -10.31 21.54 3.29
CA ASP A 65 -10.08 21.80 1.88
C ASP A 65 -10.14 20.46 1.13
N VAL A 66 -11.15 20.34 0.27
CA VAL A 66 -11.43 19.10 -0.47
C VAL A 66 -10.36 18.82 -1.53
N VAL A 67 -9.74 19.85 -2.10
CA VAL A 67 -8.70 19.72 -3.12
C VAL A 67 -7.42 19.24 -2.46
N THR A 68 -7.00 19.88 -1.36
CA THR A 68 -5.84 19.43 -0.58
C THR A 68 -6.01 18.00 -0.09
N THR A 69 -7.20 17.66 0.43
CA THR A 69 -7.49 16.29 0.86
C THR A 69 -7.35 15.28 -0.29
N ALA A 70 -7.82 15.64 -1.49
CA ALA A 70 -7.72 14.77 -2.66
C ALA A 70 -6.27 14.55 -3.12
N GLU A 71 -5.44 15.60 -3.08
CA GLU A 71 -4.01 15.52 -3.37
C GLU A 71 -3.29 14.60 -2.37
N GLU A 72 -3.55 14.76 -1.06
CA GLU A 72 -2.97 13.92 0.00
C GLU A 72 -3.37 12.44 -0.16
N ILE A 73 -4.62 12.16 -0.53
CA ILE A 73 -5.08 10.80 -0.85
C ILE A 73 -4.29 10.23 -2.03
N ALA A 74 -4.14 11.01 -3.11
CA ALA A 74 -3.41 10.56 -4.28
C ALA A 74 -1.94 10.26 -3.97
N GLU A 75 -1.29 11.12 -3.17
CA GLU A 75 0.11 10.96 -2.75
C GLU A 75 0.31 9.72 -1.86
N VAL A 76 -0.53 9.48 -0.84
CA VAL A 76 -0.33 8.37 0.10
C VAL A 76 -0.68 7.01 -0.52
N THR A 77 -1.47 6.98 -1.59
CA THR A 77 -1.91 5.71 -2.21
C THR A 77 -0.84 5.13 -3.15
N VAL A 78 0.16 5.91 -3.55
CA VAL A 78 1.22 5.49 -4.46
C VAL A 78 2.57 5.66 -3.77
N PRO A 79 3.52 4.71 -3.88
CA PRO A 79 3.48 3.48 -4.69
C PRO A 79 2.84 2.25 -4.01
N GLU A 80 2.59 2.29 -2.70
CA GLU A 80 2.37 1.08 -1.90
C GLU A 80 1.03 0.37 -2.19
N PHE A 81 0.02 1.09 -2.67
CA PHE A 81 -1.30 0.51 -2.97
C PHE A 81 -1.60 0.41 -4.46
N ALA A 82 -1.20 1.40 -5.26
CA ALA A 82 -1.41 1.41 -6.70
C ALA A 82 -0.24 2.05 -7.45
N SER A 83 -0.10 1.71 -8.73
CA SER A 83 0.87 2.35 -9.63
C SER A 83 0.42 3.72 -10.14
N ALA A 84 -0.89 3.99 -10.08
CA ALA A 84 -1.51 5.24 -10.48
C ALA A 84 -2.83 5.44 -9.75
N VAL A 85 -3.14 6.69 -9.39
CA VAL A 85 -4.37 7.10 -8.72
C VAL A 85 -4.90 8.38 -9.33
N ARG A 86 -6.23 8.45 -9.38
CA ARG A 86 -7.00 9.56 -9.94
C ARG A 86 -8.12 9.90 -8.96
N VAL A 87 -8.25 11.16 -8.59
CA VAL A 87 -9.34 11.63 -7.73
C VAL A 87 -10.20 12.63 -8.50
N ASP A 88 -11.48 12.29 -8.62
CA ASP A 88 -12.51 13.07 -9.29
C ASP A 88 -13.59 13.44 -8.28
N ILE A 89 -13.92 14.72 -8.21
CA ILE A 89 -14.88 15.28 -7.24
C ILE A 89 -15.93 16.07 -8.01
N ALA A 90 -17.18 16.01 -7.56
CA ALA A 90 -18.25 16.78 -8.16
C ALA A 90 -17.90 18.28 -8.16
N ARG A 91 -18.07 18.93 -9.31
CA ARG A 91 -17.72 20.35 -9.52
C ARG A 91 -18.38 21.24 -8.48
N VAL A 92 -19.64 20.96 -8.13
CA VAL A 92 -20.37 21.71 -7.10
C VAL A 92 -19.65 21.63 -5.75
N THR A 93 -19.14 20.47 -5.35
CA THR A 93 -18.41 20.31 -4.09
C THR A 93 -17.09 21.08 -4.08
N VAL A 94 -16.39 21.14 -5.21
CA VAL A 94 -15.15 21.93 -5.32
C VAL A 94 -15.44 23.43 -5.27
N MET A 95 -16.56 23.88 -5.86
CA MET A 95 -16.89 25.30 -5.99
C MET A 95 -17.60 25.89 -4.77
N SER A 96 -18.51 25.14 -4.14
CA SER A 96 -19.35 25.62 -3.04
C SER A 96 -19.16 24.86 -1.72
N GLY A 97 -18.40 23.76 -1.71
CA GLY A 97 -18.28 22.90 -0.53
C GLY A 97 -19.53 22.06 -0.23
N GLU A 98 -20.55 22.12 -1.09
CA GLU A 98 -21.80 21.39 -0.91
C GLU A 98 -21.74 20.02 -1.59
N LEU A 99 -22.41 19.04 -0.98
CA LEU A 99 -22.57 17.73 -1.59
C LEU A 99 -23.69 17.77 -2.65
N PRO A 100 -23.45 17.23 -3.87
CA PRO A 100 -24.52 17.12 -4.85
C PRO A 100 -25.62 16.20 -4.33
N ALA A 101 -26.87 16.50 -4.67
CA ALA A 101 -27.97 15.58 -4.41
C ALA A 101 -27.71 14.25 -5.13
N SER A 102 -27.87 13.14 -4.41
CA SER A 102 -27.67 11.78 -4.95
C SER A 102 -28.50 11.57 -6.21
N GLY A 103 -27.85 11.12 -7.29
CA GLY A 103 -28.50 10.86 -8.58
C GLY A 103 -28.79 12.10 -9.44
N SER A 104 -28.37 13.29 -9.01
CA SER A 104 -28.48 14.51 -9.83
C SER A 104 -27.42 14.58 -10.93
N SER A 105 -27.68 15.36 -11.98
CA SER A 105 -26.69 15.68 -13.02
C SER A 105 -25.42 16.32 -12.43
N ALA A 106 -25.57 17.13 -11.37
CA ALA A 106 -24.45 17.75 -10.67
C ALA A 106 -23.50 16.74 -9.99
N ALA A 107 -23.99 15.54 -9.63
CA ALA A 107 -23.15 14.45 -9.13
C ALA A 107 -22.30 13.80 -10.23
N MET A 108 -22.71 13.94 -11.50
CA MET A 108 -22.02 13.38 -12.67
C MET A 108 -21.05 14.39 -13.32
N ASP A 109 -21.18 15.68 -13.01
CA ASP A 109 -20.22 16.71 -13.42
C ASP A 109 -19.00 16.68 -12.49
N LEU A 110 -18.08 15.77 -12.79
CA LEU A 110 -16.85 15.55 -12.03
C LEU A 110 -15.70 16.42 -12.56
N LEU A 111 -14.93 16.97 -11.64
CA LEU A 111 -13.66 17.65 -11.88
C LEU A 111 -12.53 16.78 -11.32
N ARG A 112 -11.50 16.57 -12.13
CA ARG A 112 -10.25 15.98 -11.67
C ARG A 112 -9.52 16.96 -10.76
N VAL A 113 -9.25 16.53 -9.52
CA VAL A 113 -8.59 17.37 -8.51
C VAL A 113 -7.27 16.80 -8.02
N GLY A 114 -6.99 15.52 -8.31
CA GLY A 114 -5.72 14.89 -7.95
C GLY A 114 -5.35 13.77 -8.93
N GLU A 115 -4.06 13.66 -9.22
CA GLU A 115 -3.48 12.56 -9.99
C GLU A 115 -2.08 12.30 -9.45
N HIS A 116 -1.77 11.04 -9.20
CA HIS A 116 -0.43 10.62 -8.82
C HIS A 116 -0.10 9.29 -9.47
N THR A 117 1.12 9.15 -9.97
CA THR A 117 1.60 7.97 -10.66
C THR A 117 3.03 7.69 -10.23
N VAL A 118 3.43 6.43 -10.18
CA VAL A 118 4.83 6.07 -9.91
C VAL A 118 5.72 6.73 -10.96
N ASP A 119 6.74 7.46 -10.52
CA ASP A 119 7.74 8.03 -11.41
C ASP A 119 8.60 6.86 -11.97
N PRO A 120 8.63 6.63 -13.29
CA PRO A 120 9.36 5.50 -13.88
C PRO A 120 10.88 5.55 -13.69
N GLY A 121 11.42 6.59 -13.01
CA GLY A 121 12.84 6.77 -12.72
C GLY A 121 13.39 6.11 -11.45
N MET A 122 12.57 5.40 -10.65
CA MET A 122 13.04 4.76 -9.42
C MET A 122 12.42 3.36 -9.23
N ALA A 123 12.93 2.38 -9.98
CA ALA A 123 12.73 0.95 -9.76
C ALA A 123 14.06 0.21 -9.88
#